data_AF-A0A4P5X406-F1
#
_entry.id   AF-A0A4P5X406-F1
#
_cell.length_a   1.000
_cell.length_b   1.000
_cell.length_c   1.000
_cell.angle_alpha   90.00
_cell.angle_beta   90.00
_cell.angle_gamma   90.00
#
_symmetry.space_group_name_H-M   'P 1'
#
loop_
_entity.id
_entity.type
_entity.pdbx_description
1 polymer ?
#
loop_
_entity_poly.entity_id
_entity_poly.type
_entity_poly.pdbx_seq_one_letter_code
_entity_poly.pdbx_strand_id
1 'polypeptide(L)'
;MAEQTLTVRNASGGGQPPSTPAAADAGGEGGFGIYKWGRGYWVRVLSAIAVGMLFLAGAGWAWRNLATINLPAKGYTVEVAVPADAKIATGSAATFVKLIDNKDFPVGSGVVETFTPSPDGKRATVTVGQFKAEGDGVMRDARRMDVGAGDTVVRANIQRETNAINKIPIFNPTYLQGSVAGLIMLSGLVLIYTFVGRRPSSVDFLIATDEEMRKVNWSTRKTIINSTLVVISATFLIAGFIFVWDTILKKALMDWIVRF
;
A
#
# COMPACT_ATOMS: atom_id res chain seq x y z
N MET A 1 -29.94 7.70 -78.80
CA MET A 1 -30.59 7.74 -77.47
C MET A 1 -30.73 6.29 -77.02
N ALA A 2 -30.07 5.76 -75.99
CA ALA A 2 -29.51 6.35 -74.78
C ALA A 2 -28.12 5.76 -74.46
N GLU A 3 -27.29 6.58 -73.82
CA GLU A 3 -25.93 6.31 -73.40
C GLU A 3 -25.87 5.22 -72.31
N GLN A 4 -24.94 4.27 -72.47
CA GLN A 4 -24.49 3.40 -71.40
C GLN A 4 -23.32 4.08 -70.69
N THR A 5 -23.56 4.56 -69.46
CA THR A 5 -22.55 5.20 -68.63
C THR A 5 -21.63 4.13 -68.01
N LEU A 6 -20.46 3.96 -68.62
CA LEU A 6 -19.33 3.19 -68.11
C LEU A 6 -18.86 3.78 -66.77
N THR A 7 -19.13 3.10 -65.66
CA THR A 7 -18.51 3.41 -64.37
C THR A 7 -17.13 2.75 -64.31
N VAL A 8 -16.11 3.55 -64.61
CA VAL A 8 -14.70 3.18 -64.45
C VAL A 8 -14.42 2.91 -62.98
N ARG A 9 -14.15 1.65 -62.63
CA ARG A 9 -13.54 1.26 -61.37
C ARG A 9 -12.11 1.77 -61.33
N ASN A 10 -11.85 2.84 -60.58
CA ASN A 10 -10.48 3.25 -60.26
C ASN A 10 -9.98 2.46 -59.06
N ALA A 11 -9.24 1.39 -59.36
CA ALA A 11 -8.32 0.76 -58.42
C ALA A 11 -6.97 1.48 -58.54
N SER A 12 -6.64 2.31 -57.56
CA SER A 12 -5.28 2.84 -57.40
C SER A 12 -4.93 2.87 -55.92
N GLY A 13 -4.27 1.81 -55.48
CA GLY A 13 -3.44 1.85 -54.28
C GLY A 13 -2.27 2.80 -54.52
N GLY A 14 -2.05 3.68 -53.56
CA GLY A 14 -0.92 4.60 -53.53
C GLY A 14 -0.82 5.17 -52.12
N GLY A 15 0.07 4.59 -51.31
CA GLY A 15 0.38 5.10 -49.99
C GLY A 15 1.03 6.47 -50.10
N GLN A 16 0.52 7.43 -49.33
CA GLN A 16 1.14 8.74 -49.17
C GLN A 16 1.96 8.72 -47.86
N PRO A 17 3.28 8.98 -47.90
CA PRO A 17 4.12 9.00 -46.70
C PRO A 17 3.85 10.25 -45.84
N PRO A 18 4.22 10.24 -44.55
CA PRO A 18 3.88 11.27 -43.59
C PRO A 18 4.71 12.53 -43.86
N SER A 19 4.04 13.65 -44.12
CA SER A 19 4.68 14.96 -44.08
C SER A 19 5.08 15.29 -42.63
N THR A 20 6.37 15.58 -42.47
CA THR A 20 7.09 16.03 -41.26
C THR A 20 6.42 17.19 -40.50
N PRO A 21 6.75 17.36 -39.20
CA PRO A 21 6.05 18.27 -38.30
C PRO A 21 6.43 19.72 -38.58
N ALA A 22 5.48 20.51 -39.10
CA ALA A 22 5.58 21.96 -39.11
C ALA A 22 5.25 22.50 -37.71
N ALA A 23 6.13 23.35 -37.23
CA ALA A 23 6.09 24.01 -35.95
C ALA A 23 4.84 24.87 -35.76
N ALA A 24 4.34 24.88 -34.53
CA ALA A 24 3.70 26.00 -33.85
C ALA A 24 2.72 26.85 -34.65
N ASP A 25 1.49 26.35 -34.80
CA ASP A 25 0.32 27.23 -34.80
C ASP A 25 -0.27 27.26 -33.39
N ALA A 26 0.09 28.32 -32.66
CA ALA A 26 -0.66 28.84 -31.53
C ALA A 26 -1.95 29.47 -32.07
N GLY A 27 -2.87 28.65 -32.56
CA GLY A 27 -4.20 29.02 -32.98
C GLY A 27 -5.19 28.24 -32.15
N GLY A 28 -5.96 28.93 -31.31
CA GLY A 28 -7.04 28.34 -30.54
C GLY A 28 -8.12 27.77 -31.45
N GLU A 29 -7.98 26.52 -31.86
CA GLU A 29 -9.08 25.72 -32.37
C GLU A 29 -9.66 24.94 -31.20
N GLY A 30 -10.57 25.61 -30.48
CA GLY A 30 -11.58 24.97 -29.66
C GLY A 30 -12.52 24.17 -30.55
N GLY A 31 -12.01 23.04 -31.06
CA GLY A 31 -12.81 22.01 -31.69
C GLY A 31 -13.67 21.36 -30.63
N PHE A 32 -14.82 21.97 -30.33
CA PHE A 32 -15.94 21.27 -29.72
C PHE A 32 -16.42 20.23 -30.73
N GLY A 33 -15.68 19.12 -30.82
CA GLY A 33 -16.23 17.87 -31.33
C GLY A 33 -17.46 17.62 -30.48
N ILE A 34 -18.64 17.85 -31.06
CA ILE A 34 -19.92 17.71 -30.38
C ILE A 34 -20.02 16.27 -29.91
N TYR A 35 -19.65 16.03 -28.65
CA TYR A 35 -19.81 14.74 -28.02
C TYR A 35 -21.30 14.43 -28.05
N LYS A 36 -21.69 13.33 -28.72
CA LYS A 36 -23.05 12.81 -28.57
C LYS A 36 -23.32 12.67 -27.07
N TRP A 37 -24.43 13.25 -26.64
CA TRP A 37 -24.80 13.31 -25.23
C TRP A 37 -24.74 11.89 -24.61
N GLY A 38 -23.91 11.71 -23.57
CA GLY A 38 -23.67 10.41 -22.91
C GLY A 38 -22.41 9.63 -23.36
N ARG A 39 -21.68 10.08 -24.39
CA ARG A 39 -20.43 9.43 -24.86
C ARG A 39 -19.32 9.57 -23.80
N GLY A 40 -18.79 8.43 -23.33
CA GLY A 40 -17.70 8.40 -22.34
C GLY A 40 -18.13 8.56 -20.87
N TYR A 41 -19.44 8.58 -20.56
CA TYR A 41 -19.93 8.60 -19.17
C TYR A 41 -19.34 7.45 -18.34
N TRP A 42 -19.46 6.21 -18.84
CA TRP A 42 -18.94 5.03 -18.15
C TRP A 42 -17.42 5.07 -17.98
N VAL A 43 -16.68 5.56 -18.97
CA VAL A 43 -15.22 5.70 -18.88
C VAL A 43 -14.82 6.68 -17.77
N ARG A 44 -15.52 7.82 -17.67
CA ARG A 44 -15.30 8.82 -16.61
C ARG A 44 -15.62 8.25 -15.22
N VAL A 45 -16.77 7.59 -15.09
CA VAL A 45 -17.22 6.98 -13.84
C VAL A 45 -16.29 5.86 -13.40
N LEU A 46 -15.93 4.93 -14.30
CA LEU A 46 -15.03 3.82 -13.98
C LEU A 46 -13.62 4.31 -13.65
N SER A 47 -13.12 5.35 -14.33
CA SER A 47 -11.81 5.96 -14.01
C SER A 47 -11.84 6.61 -12.61
N ALA A 48 -12.90 7.35 -12.29
CA ALA A 48 -13.06 7.96 -10.96
C ALA A 48 -13.15 6.89 -9.86
N ILE A 49 -13.92 5.83 -10.10
CA ILE A 49 -14.06 4.70 -9.18
C ILE A 49 -12.72 3.96 -9.02
N ALA A 50 -11.99 3.68 -10.10
CA ALA A 50 -10.72 2.98 -10.05
C ALA A 50 -9.67 3.75 -9.24
N VAL A 51 -9.54 5.06 -9.50
CA VAL A 51 -8.66 5.94 -8.72
C VAL A 51 -9.15 6.01 -7.27
N GLY A 52 -10.45 6.15 -7.03
CA GLY A 52 -11.03 6.18 -5.69
C GLY A 52 -10.71 4.91 -4.88
N MET A 53 -10.88 3.73 -5.48
CA MET A 53 -10.54 2.45 -4.86
C MET A 53 -9.04 2.35 -4.54
N LEU A 54 -8.16 2.81 -5.43
CA LEU A 54 -6.72 2.83 -5.20
C LEU A 54 -6.34 3.67 -3.98
N PHE A 55 -6.91 4.87 -3.86
CA PHE A 55 -6.64 5.76 -2.72
C PHE A 55 -7.26 5.28 -1.41
N LEU A 56 -8.44 4.66 -1.46
CA LEU A 56 -9.04 4.01 -0.29
C LEU A 56 -8.19 2.83 0.20
N ALA A 57 -7.72 1.98 -0.72
CA ALA A 57 -6.81 0.89 -0.40
C ALA A 57 -5.48 1.42 0.17
N GLY A 58 -4.93 2.48 -0.43
CA GLY A 58 -3.71 3.15 0.05
C GLY A 58 -3.88 3.75 1.45
N ALA A 59 -5.01 4.38 1.74
CA ALA A 59 -5.32 4.91 3.07
C ALA A 59 -5.43 3.79 4.13
N GLY A 60 -6.10 2.68 3.78
CA GLY A 60 -6.19 1.51 4.65
C GLY A 60 -4.84 0.84 4.89
N TRP A 61 -3.99 0.76 3.87
CA TRP A 61 -2.62 0.29 3.99
C TRP A 61 -1.79 1.20 4.90
N ALA A 62 -1.85 2.53 4.69
CA ALA A 62 -1.10 3.49 5.50
C ALA A 62 -1.52 3.44 6.98
N TRP A 63 -2.82 3.34 7.25
CA TRP A 63 -3.34 3.18 8.62
C TRP A 63 -2.70 1.98 9.34
N ARG A 64 -2.67 0.82 8.67
CA ARG A 64 -2.08 -0.41 9.23
C ARG A 64 -0.58 -0.29 9.45
N ASN A 65 0.14 0.37 8.54
CA ASN A 65 1.58 0.58 8.68
C ASN A 65 1.92 1.60 9.78
N LEU A 66 1.13 2.65 9.95
CA LEU A 66 1.37 3.60 11.04
C LEU A 66 1.04 3.02 12.42
N ALA A 67 0.19 1.98 12.49
CA ALA A 67 -0.07 1.28 13.74
C ALA A 67 1.12 0.48 14.27
N THR A 68 2.11 0.16 13.43
CA THR A 68 3.32 -0.56 13.86
C THR A 68 4.45 0.36 14.32
N ILE A 69 4.32 1.67 14.10
CA ILE A 69 5.35 2.66 14.48
C ILE A 69 5.24 2.96 15.97
N ASN A 70 6.30 2.66 16.71
CA ASN A 70 6.41 2.97 18.13
C ASN A 70 6.82 4.42 18.32
N LEU A 71 5.90 5.24 18.85
CA LEU A 71 6.19 6.62 19.20
C LEU A 71 6.99 6.72 20.51
N PRO A 72 7.88 7.73 20.63
CA PRO A 72 8.52 8.02 21.91
C PRO A 72 7.45 8.34 22.97
N ALA A 73 7.64 7.78 24.16
CA ALA A 73 6.72 7.98 25.28
C ALA A 73 7.02 9.32 25.97
N LYS A 74 5.98 10.10 26.26
CA LYS A 74 6.07 11.29 27.13
C LYS A 74 6.30 10.89 28.58
N GLY A 75 5.70 9.77 28.97
CA GLY A 75 5.77 9.21 30.31
C GLY A 75 5.21 7.78 30.33
N TYR A 76 5.22 7.19 31.52
CA TYR A 76 4.78 5.83 31.76
C TYR A 76 3.83 5.82 32.96
N THR A 77 2.69 5.17 32.81
CA THR A 77 1.81 4.86 33.93
C THR A 77 2.19 3.48 34.46
N VAL A 78 2.50 3.39 35.74
CA VAL A 78 2.88 2.16 36.44
C VAL A 78 1.88 1.90 37.57
N GLU A 79 1.31 0.70 37.59
CA GLU A 79 0.52 0.25 38.72
C GLU A 79 1.40 -0.40 39.78
N VAL A 80 1.39 0.18 40.98
CA VAL A 80 2.23 -0.25 42.09
C VAL A 80 1.39 -0.65 43.31
N ALA A 81 1.80 -1.72 43.97
CA ALA A 81 1.36 -2.05 45.31
C ALA A 81 2.14 -1.15 46.30
N VAL A 82 1.40 -0.35 47.05
CA VAL A 82 1.96 0.55 48.06
C VAL A 82 1.50 0.11 49.45
N PRO A 83 2.35 0.27 50.49
CA PRO A 83 1.91 0.07 51.87
C PRO A 83 0.76 1.02 52.20
N ALA A 84 -0.17 0.55 53.06
CA ALA A 84 -1.30 1.37 53.50
C ALA A 84 -0.76 2.70 54.06
N ASP A 85 -1.37 3.82 53.65
CA ASP A 85 -0.99 5.20 54.00
C ASP A 85 0.24 5.81 53.30
N ALA A 86 0.83 5.14 52.30
CA ALA A 86 1.91 5.73 51.51
C ALA A 86 1.44 6.97 50.73
N LYS A 87 1.97 8.15 51.09
CA LYS A 87 1.79 9.40 50.35
C LYS A 87 3.05 9.68 49.54
N ILE A 88 2.97 9.53 48.23
CA ILE A 88 4.06 9.89 47.32
C ILE A 88 3.83 11.32 46.83
N ALA A 89 4.77 12.22 47.13
CA ALA A 89 4.71 13.60 46.65
C ALA A 89 5.02 13.66 45.15
N THR A 90 4.23 14.44 44.42
CA THR A 90 4.52 14.77 43.01
C THR A 90 5.84 15.54 42.93
N GLY A 91 6.66 15.24 41.93
CA GLY A 91 8.03 15.76 41.77
C GLY A 91 9.13 14.91 42.43
N SER A 92 8.78 13.84 43.15
CA SER A 92 9.78 12.97 43.78
C SER A 92 10.55 12.15 42.75
N ALA A 93 11.86 11.99 42.95
CA ALA A 93 12.67 11.09 42.15
C ALA A 93 12.27 9.63 42.44
N ALA A 94 12.01 8.89 41.36
CA ALA A 94 11.68 7.49 41.36
C ALA A 94 12.78 6.70 40.67
N THR A 95 13.33 5.70 41.36
CA THR A 95 14.27 4.74 40.80
C THR A 95 13.57 3.42 40.55
N PHE A 96 13.70 2.89 39.34
CA PHE A 96 13.13 1.63 38.92
C PHE A 96 14.18 0.54 39.00
N VAL A 97 13.85 -0.56 39.66
CA VAL A 97 14.80 -1.63 39.97
C VAL A 97 14.28 -2.97 39.43
N LYS A 98 15.15 -3.73 38.79
CA LYS A 98 14.94 -5.11 38.38
C LYS A 98 15.54 -6.02 39.44
N LEU A 99 14.75 -6.95 39.96
CA LEU A 99 15.22 -7.95 40.92
C LEU A 99 15.59 -9.22 40.16
N ILE A 100 16.89 -9.54 40.12
CA ILE A 100 17.45 -10.82 39.67
C ILE A 100 18.20 -11.42 40.86
N ASP A 101 17.89 -12.65 41.25
CA ASP A 101 18.51 -13.35 42.39
C ASP A 101 18.57 -12.52 43.69
N ASN A 102 17.48 -11.80 43.97
CA ASN A 102 17.34 -10.94 45.15
C ASN A 102 18.36 -9.79 45.25
N LYS A 103 19.06 -9.49 44.14
CA LYS A 103 19.91 -8.31 43.98
C LYS A 103 19.19 -7.24 43.17
N ASP A 104 19.41 -6.00 43.59
CA ASP A 104 18.83 -4.81 42.99
C ASP A 104 19.67 -4.34 41.81
N PHE A 105 19.11 -4.38 40.60
CA PHE A 105 19.72 -3.81 39.40
C PHE A 105 18.93 -2.57 38.96
N PRO A 106 19.53 -1.37 38.97
CA PRO A 106 18.83 -0.16 38.53
C PRO A 106 18.53 -0.27 37.03
N VAL A 107 17.27 -0.06 36.67
CA VAL A 107 16.75 -0.08 35.28
C VAL A 107 16.72 1.34 34.73
N GLY A 108 16.49 2.32 35.60
CA GLY A 108 16.48 3.73 35.26
C GLY A 108 15.79 4.58 36.32
N SER A 109 15.77 5.89 36.09
CA SER A 109 15.14 6.85 36.98
C SER A 109 14.12 7.70 36.24
N GLY A 110 13.13 8.21 36.97
CA GLY A 110 12.13 9.14 36.45
C GLY A 110 11.59 10.02 37.56
N VAL A 111 10.77 11.00 37.20
CA VAL A 111 10.10 11.88 38.17
C VAL A 111 8.63 11.49 38.25
N VAL A 112 8.09 11.38 39.47
CA VAL A 112 6.67 11.12 39.67
C VAL A 112 5.88 12.38 39.33
N GLU A 113 5.04 12.33 38.30
CA GLU A 113 4.16 13.45 37.93
C GLU A 113 2.84 13.39 38.68
N THR A 114 2.21 12.21 38.75
CA THR A 114 0.94 12.02 39.46
C THR A 114 0.92 10.72 40.24
N PHE A 115 0.23 10.75 41.38
CA PHE A 115 -0.05 9.60 42.23
C PHE A 115 -1.55 9.55 42.49
N THR A 116 -2.21 8.49 42.01
CA THR A 116 -3.64 8.28 42.25
C THR A 116 -3.82 6.97 43.02
N PRO A 117 -4.13 7.03 44.32
CA PRO A 117 -4.39 5.82 45.10
C PRO A 117 -5.73 5.18 44.69
N SER A 118 -5.75 3.86 44.59
CA SER A 118 -6.96 3.07 44.32
C SER A 118 -7.87 3.08 45.57
N PRO A 119 -9.21 3.01 45.42
CA PRO A 119 -10.15 2.98 46.54
C PRO A 119 -9.86 1.91 47.61
N ASP A 120 -9.18 0.83 47.23
CA ASP A 120 -8.78 -0.27 48.12
C ASP A 120 -7.59 0.06 49.05
N GLY A 121 -6.95 1.23 48.90
CA GLY A 121 -5.83 1.70 49.73
C GLY A 121 -4.52 0.89 49.63
N LYS A 122 -4.50 -0.20 48.86
CA LYS A 122 -3.38 -1.14 48.70
C LYS A 122 -2.69 -1.07 47.34
N ARG A 123 -3.27 -0.31 46.40
CA ARG A 123 -2.79 -0.12 45.02
C ARG A 123 -2.77 1.36 44.70
N ALA A 124 -1.82 1.80 43.87
CA ALA A 124 -1.79 3.14 43.33
C ALA A 124 -1.32 3.14 41.88
N THR A 125 -1.90 4.02 41.09
CA THR A 125 -1.47 4.31 39.72
C THR A 125 -0.53 5.50 39.77
N VAL A 126 0.73 5.27 39.38
CA VAL A 126 1.77 6.30 39.35
C VAL A 126 2.05 6.68 37.91
N THR A 127 1.94 7.96 37.58
CA THR A 127 2.45 8.46 36.29
C THR A 127 3.85 9.01 36.50
N VAL A 128 4.78 8.45 35.76
CA VAL A 128 6.18 8.83 35.75
C VAL A 128 6.42 9.60 34.46
N GLY A 129 7.08 10.75 34.55
CA GLY A 129 7.44 11.56 33.39
C GLY A 129 8.55 10.91 32.55
N GLN A 130 9.48 11.71 32.05
CA GLN A 130 10.59 11.19 31.25
C GLN A 130 11.40 10.13 32.03
N PHE A 131 11.40 8.90 31.51
CA PHE A 131 12.21 7.81 32.02
C PHE A 131 13.62 7.91 31.42
N LYS A 132 14.62 8.05 32.28
CA LYS A 132 16.03 7.97 31.92
C LYS A 132 16.52 6.56 32.21
N ALA A 133 16.71 5.77 31.15
CA ALA A 133 17.29 4.44 31.24
C ALA A 133 18.71 4.48 31.81
N GLU A 134 19.04 3.50 32.64
CA GLU A 134 20.39 3.28 33.15
C GLU A 134 20.94 2.01 32.49
N GLY A 135 21.96 2.15 31.62
CA GLY A 135 22.45 1.08 30.76
C GLY A 135 21.40 0.60 29.75
N ASP A 136 21.25 -0.72 29.59
CA ASP A 136 20.26 -1.37 28.72
C ASP A 136 18.87 -1.52 29.39
N GLY A 137 18.64 -0.82 30.50
CA GLY A 137 17.41 -0.92 31.28
C GLY A 137 16.17 -0.42 30.55
N VAL A 138 15.23 -1.32 30.29
CA VAL A 138 13.90 -0.98 29.74
C VAL A 138 12.90 -0.89 30.88
N MET A 139 12.08 0.16 30.94
CA MET A 139 11.10 0.33 32.02
C MET A 139 10.16 -0.89 32.22
N ARG A 140 9.89 -1.68 31.17
CA ARG A 140 9.14 -2.95 31.26
C ARG A 140 9.80 -4.01 32.16
N ASP A 141 11.10 -3.95 32.37
CA ASP A 141 11.85 -4.89 33.20
C ASP A 141 11.87 -4.48 34.69
N ALA A 142 11.36 -3.29 35.01
CA ALA A 142 11.24 -2.82 36.37
C ALA A 142 10.26 -3.70 37.16
N ARG A 143 10.67 -4.13 38.35
CA ARG A 143 9.87 -4.93 39.28
C ARG A 143 9.52 -4.18 40.56
N ARG A 144 10.34 -3.20 40.92
CA ARG A 144 10.15 -2.35 42.09
C ARG A 144 10.39 -0.91 41.70
N MET A 145 9.62 -0.03 42.31
CA MET A 145 9.76 1.41 42.22
C MET A 145 10.08 1.92 43.62
N ASP A 146 11.24 2.54 43.75
CA ASP A 146 11.71 3.14 44.99
C ASP A 146 11.59 4.66 44.82
N VAL A 147 10.80 5.32 45.67
CA VAL A 147 10.53 6.76 45.57
C VAL A 147 11.03 7.48 46.81
N GLY A 148 11.88 8.50 46.61
CA GLY A 148 12.53 9.24 47.68
C GLY A 148 14.05 9.07 47.69
N ALA A 149 14.73 9.75 48.61
CA ALA A 149 16.19 9.70 48.77
C ALA A 149 16.56 9.32 50.21
N GLY A 150 17.54 8.43 50.38
CA GLY A 150 18.07 8.04 51.69
C GLY A 150 17.15 7.08 52.48
N ASP A 151 16.90 7.36 53.76
CA ASP A 151 16.12 6.49 54.66
C ASP A 151 14.59 6.64 54.53
N THR A 152 14.10 7.57 53.70
CA THR A 152 12.66 7.84 53.50
C THR A 152 12.16 7.30 52.15
N VAL A 153 12.64 6.11 51.77
CA VAL A 153 12.28 5.49 50.49
C VAL A 153 10.98 4.71 50.63
N VAL A 154 9.95 5.18 49.93
CA VAL A 154 8.71 4.41 49.75
C VAL A 154 8.98 3.35 48.68
N ARG A 155 9.07 2.10 49.12
CA ARG A 155 9.25 0.94 48.23
C ARG A 155 7.89 0.44 47.78
N ALA A 156 7.64 0.50 46.48
CA ALA A 156 6.38 0.07 45.87
C ALA A 156 6.66 -1.05 44.87
N ASN A 157 5.97 -2.18 45.03
CA ASN A 157 6.15 -3.34 44.14
C ASN A 157 5.27 -3.19 42.90
N ILE A 158 5.83 -3.36 41.71
CA ILE A 158 5.07 -3.30 40.45
C ILE A 158 4.27 -4.61 40.32
N GLN A 159 2.96 -4.52 40.12
CA GLN A 159 2.08 -5.70 40.05
C GLN A 159 2.43 -6.58 38.83
N ARG A 160 2.37 -7.91 39.01
CA ARG A 160 2.65 -8.91 37.95
C ARG A 160 1.47 -9.10 36.97
N GLU A 161 0.67 -8.07 36.73
CA GLU A 161 -0.40 -8.15 35.75
C GLU A 161 0.16 -7.76 34.37
N THR A 162 -0.36 -8.41 33.32
CA THR A 162 0.16 -8.41 31.94
C THR A 162 0.30 -7.01 31.30
N ASN A 163 -0.23 -5.96 31.92
CA ASN A 163 -0.24 -4.57 31.46
C ASN A 163 0.07 -3.52 32.55
N ALA A 164 0.82 -3.87 33.60
CA ALA A 164 1.11 -2.93 34.71
C ALA A 164 1.91 -1.67 34.31
N ILE A 165 2.50 -1.62 33.11
CA ILE A 165 3.30 -0.50 32.61
C ILE A 165 2.76 -0.05 31.24
N ASN A 166 2.00 1.04 31.24
CA ASN A 166 1.42 1.62 30.03
C ASN A 166 2.23 2.84 29.57
N LYS A 167 2.58 2.86 28.28
CA LYS A 167 3.26 4.01 27.66
C LYS A 167 2.24 5.10 27.39
N ILE A 168 2.51 6.32 27.85
CA ILE A 168 1.76 7.51 27.45
C ILE A 168 2.49 8.11 26.24
N PRO A 169 1.97 7.96 25.02
CA PRO A 169 2.61 8.55 23.85
C PRO A 169 2.49 10.09 23.90
N ILE A 170 3.48 10.80 23.34
CA ILE A 170 3.49 12.28 23.28
C ILE A 170 2.26 12.82 22.55
N PHE A 171 1.81 12.11 21.52
CA PHE A 171 0.57 12.36 20.81
C PHE A 171 -0.16 11.03 20.57
N ASN A 172 -1.49 11.07 20.56
CA ASN A 172 -2.27 9.86 20.33
C ASN A 172 -2.00 9.33 18.90
N PRO A 173 -1.50 8.09 18.74
CA PRO A 173 -1.20 7.53 17.42
C PRO A 173 -2.41 7.51 16.48
N THR A 174 -3.63 7.46 17.02
CA THR A 174 -4.88 7.52 16.25
C THR A 174 -5.02 8.84 15.49
N TYR A 175 -4.58 9.96 16.05
CA TYR A 175 -4.63 11.25 15.34
C TYR A 175 -3.61 11.29 14.19
N LEU A 176 -2.41 10.73 14.39
CA LEU A 176 -1.41 10.64 13.34
C LEU A 176 -1.92 9.73 12.20
N GLN A 177 -2.42 8.55 12.54
CA GLN A 177 -3.01 7.60 11.58
C GLN A 177 -4.17 8.24 10.81
N GLY A 178 -5.10 8.90 11.51
CA GLY A 178 -6.23 9.59 10.90
C GLY A 178 -5.82 10.73 9.99
N SER A 179 -4.81 11.52 10.39
CA SER A 179 -4.30 12.61 9.57
C SER A 179 -3.68 12.12 8.26
N VAL A 180 -2.84 11.09 8.32
CA VAL A 180 -2.18 10.52 7.14
C VAL A 180 -3.20 9.85 6.21
N ALA A 181 -4.11 9.03 6.75
CA ALA A 181 -5.17 8.43 5.96
C ALA A 181 -6.08 9.49 5.32
N GLY A 182 -6.43 10.54 6.07
CA GLY A 182 -7.22 11.67 5.58
C GLY A 182 -6.53 12.44 4.46
N LEU A 183 -5.22 12.70 4.57
CA LEU A 183 -4.43 13.34 3.51
C LEU A 183 -4.38 12.50 2.23
N ILE A 184 -4.21 11.18 2.36
CA ILE A 184 -4.25 10.26 1.22
C ILE A 184 -5.63 10.35 0.54
N MET A 185 -6.73 10.25 1.29
CA MET A 185 -8.07 10.37 0.73
C MET A 185 -8.32 11.72 0.05
N LEU A 186 -7.90 12.82 0.67
CA LEU A 186 -8.05 14.17 0.13
C LEU A 186 -7.25 14.32 -1.16
N SER A 187 -6.02 13.81 -1.21
CA SER A 187 -5.20 13.80 -2.43
C SER A 187 -5.85 12.99 -3.56
N GLY A 188 -6.49 11.86 -3.24
CA GLY A 188 -7.26 11.06 -4.18
C GLY A 188 -8.45 11.81 -4.75
N LEU A 189 -9.20 12.54 -3.91
CA LEU A 189 -10.31 13.38 -4.34
C LEU A 189 -9.83 14.50 -5.28
N VAL A 190 -8.74 15.17 -4.94
CA VAL A 190 -8.13 16.21 -5.78
C VAL A 190 -7.67 15.64 -7.12
N LEU A 191 -7.07 14.44 -7.12
CA LEU A 191 -6.66 13.76 -8.36
C LEU A 191 -7.86 13.37 -9.22
N ILE A 192 -8.92 12.81 -8.64
CA ILE A 192 -10.16 12.49 -9.38
C ILE A 192 -10.74 13.77 -9.99
N TYR A 193 -10.85 14.84 -9.20
CA TYR A 193 -11.38 16.12 -9.69
C TYR A 193 -10.52 16.71 -10.82
N THR A 194 -9.20 16.70 -10.66
CA THR A 194 -8.29 17.28 -11.67
C THR A 194 -8.19 16.45 -12.93
N PHE A 195 -8.18 15.11 -12.83
CA PHE A 195 -8.07 14.21 -13.96
C PHE A 195 -9.39 14.02 -14.69
N VAL A 196 -10.50 13.82 -13.97
CA VAL A 196 -11.82 13.55 -14.57
C VAL A 196 -12.58 14.84 -14.88
N GLY A 197 -12.49 15.84 -14.00
CA GLY A 197 -13.26 17.09 -14.11
C GLY A 197 -12.55 18.22 -14.85
N ARG A 198 -11.25 18.43 -14.58
CA ARG A 198 -10.52 19.62 -15.07
C ARG A 198 -9.70 19.39 -16.33
N ARG A 199 -9.14 18.19 -16.54
CA ARG A 199 -8.27 17.88 -17.69
C ARG A 199 -8.97 16.93 -18.68
N PRO A 200 -9.74 17.47 -19.65
CA PRO A 200 -10.51 16.63 -20.57
C PRO A 200 -9.61 15.74 -21.45
N SER A 201 -8.39 16.18 -21.81
CA SER A 201 -7.53 15.44 -22.75
C SER A 201 -7.21 14.00 -22.34
N SER A 202 -6.96 13.74 -21.06
CA SER A 202 -6.65 12.39 -20.59
C SER A 202 -7.87 11.47 -20.61
N VAL A 203 -9.04 12.01 -20.29
CA VAL A 203 -10.32 11.30 -20.38
C VAL A 203 -10.71 11.07 -21.84
N ASP A 204 -10.50 12.06 -22.69
CA ASP A 204 -10.78 12.00 -24.12
C ASP A 204 -9.93 10.94 -24.81
N PHE A 205 -8.66 10.79 -24.40
CA PHE A 205 -7.82 9.67 -24.83
C PHE A 205 -8.37 8.31 -24.42
N LEU A 206 -8.81 8.15 -23.16
CA LEU A 206 -9.41 6.91 -22.67
C LEU A 206 -10.73 6.59 -23.39
N ILE A 207 -11.54 7.61 -23.67
CA ILE A 207 -12.79 7.48 -24.44
C ILE A 207 -12.48 7.08 -25.88
N ALA A 208 -11.52 7.74 -26.54
CA ALA A 208 -11.11 7.41 -27.90
C ALA A 208 -10.56 5.97 -27.97
N THR A 209 -9.81 5.55 -26.96
CA THR A 209 -9.29 4.17 -26.85
C THR A 209 -10.43 3.17 -26.69
N ASP A 210 -11.39 3.41 -25.79
CA ASP A 210 -12.58 2.56 -25.61
C ASP A 210 -13.38 2.44 -26.92
N GLU A 211 -13.49 3.55 -27.65
CA GLU A 211 -14.20 3.57 -28.92
C GLU A 211 -13.48 2.87 -30.05
N GLU A 212 -12.16 2.94 -30.09
CA GLU A 212 -11.36 2.17 -31.02
C GLU A 212 -11.48 0.68 -30.71
N MET A 213 -11.42 0.31 -29.44
CA MET A 213 -11.58 -1.07 -28.99
C MET A 213 -12.99 -1.63 -29.25
N ARG A 214 -14.03 -0.79 -29.20
CA ARG A 214 -15.41 -1.22 -29.53
C ARG A 214 -15.62 -1.54 -31.00
N LYS A 215 -14.76 -1.04 -31.90
CA LYS A 215 -14.78 -1.39 -33.32
C LYS A 215 -14.22 -2.79 -33.58
N VAL A 216 -13.42 -3.30 -32.65
CA VAL A 216 -12.85 -4.64 -32.76
C VAL A 216 -14.00 -5.64 -32.64
N ASN A 217 -14.25 -6.38 -33.73
CA ASN A 217 -15.12 -7.54 -33.66
C ASN A 217 -14.42 -8.59 -32.81
N TRP A 218 -15.02 -8.96 -31.69
CA TRP A 218 -14.51 -10.08 -30.90
C TRP A 218 -14.81 -11.38 -31.66
N SER A 219 -13.76 -12.15 -31.94
CA SER A 219 -13.89 -13.43 -32.64
C SER A 219 -14.82 -14.37 -31.86
N THR A 220 -15.82 -14.92 -32.54
CA THR A 220 -16.71 -15.92 -31.96
C THR A 220 -15.92 -17.17 -31.56
N ARG A 221 -16.35 -17.89 -30.51
CA ARG A 221 -15.69 -19.12 -30.03
C ARG A 221 -15.34 -20.12 -31.15
N LYS A 222 -16.23 -20.26 -32.14
CA LYS A 222 -16.00 -21.12 -33.33
C LYS A 222 -14.82 -20.64 -34.18
N THR A 223 -14.70 -19.34 -34.43
CA THR A 223 -13.59 -18.74 -35.19
C THR A 223 -12.26 -18.96 -34.49
N ILE A 224 -12.24 -18.81 -33.16
CA ILE A 224 -11.04 -19.07 -32.35
C ILE A 224 -10.62 -20.53 -32.47
N ILE A 225 -11.55 -21.48 -32.29
CA ILE A 225 -11.26 -22.92 -32.39
C ILE A 225 -10.78 -23.30 -33.79
N ASN A 226 -11.43 -22.78 -34.84
CA ASN A 226 -11.05 -23.09 -36.21
C ASN A 226 -9.64 -22.54 -36.52
N SER A 227 -9.32 -21.32 -36.05
CA SER A 227 -7.99 -20.73 -36.23
C SER A 227 -6.91 -21.52 -35.49
N THR A 228 -7.14 -21.91 -34.23
CA THR A 228 -6.15 -22.69 -33.46
C THR A 228 -5.98 -24.10 -34.01
N LEU A 229 -7.03 -24.76 -34.50
CA LEU A 229 -6.95 -26.10 -35.08
C LEU A 229 -6.06 -26.14 -36.33
N VAL A 230 -6.12 -25.11 -37.17
CA VAL A 230 -5.24 -25.00 -38.35
C VAL A 230 -3.78 -24.93 -37.93
N VAL A 231 -3.44 -24.10 -36.93
CA VAL A 231 -2.07 -23.96 -36.42
C VAL A 231 -1.58 -25.27 -35.80
N ILE A 232 -2.42 -25.93 -34.99
CA ILE A 232 -2.10 -27.23 -34.39
C ILE A 232 -1.82 -28.26 -35.49
N SER A 233 -2.69 -28.33 -36.50
CA SER A 233 -2.55 -29.26 -37.64
C SER A 233 -1.25 -29.02 -38.43
N ALA A 234 -0.94 -27.76 -38.75
CA ALA A 234 0.29 -27.41 -39.45
C ALA A 234 1.54 -27.78 -38.65
N THR A 235 1.52 -27.54 -37.32
CA THR A 235 2.63 -27.89 -36.42
C THR A 235 2.86 -29.41 -36.39
N PHE A 236 1.79 -30.21 -36.30
CA PHE A 236 1.89 -31.67 -36.33
C PHE A 236 2.39 -32.20 -37.69
N LEU A 237 1.98 -31.59 -38.81
CA LEU A 237 2.48 -31.98 -40.13
C LEU A 237 3.98 -31.72 -40.27
N ILE A 238 4.47 -30.57 -39.84
CA ILE A 238 5.89 -30.24 -39.87
C ILE A 238 6.66 -31.18 -38.93
N ALA A 239 6.17 -31.40 -37.71
CA ALA A 239 6.78 -32.33 -36.76
C ALA A 239 6.87 -33.76 -37.33
N GLY A 240 5.80 -34.24 -37.97
CA GLY A 240 5.77 -35.53 -38.64
C GLY A 240 6.75 -35.63 -39.79
N PHE A 241 6.83 -34.59 -40.64
CA PHE A 241 7.78 -34.54 -41.75
C PHE A 241 9.23 -34.57 -41.27
N ILE A 242 9.56 -33.75 -40.26
CA ILE A 242 10.89 -33.74 -39.64
C ILE A 242 11.19 -35.11 -39.03
N PHE A 243 10.25 -35.72 -38.32
CA PHE A 243 10.45 -37.05 -37.72
C PHE A 243 10.73 -38.14 -38.76
N VAL A 244 10.04 -38.12 -39.91
CA VAL A 244 10.30 -39.06 -41.01
C VAL A 244 11.70 -38.86 -41.58
N TRP A 245 12.10 -37.63 -41.88
CA TRP A 245 13.44 -37.36 -42.42
C TRP A 245 14.55 -37.63 -41.41
N ASP A 246 14.34 -37.29 -40.15
CA ASP A 246 15.29 -37.56 -39.06
C ASP A 246 15.50 -39.06 -38.88
N THR A 247 14.43 -39.86 -38.89
CA THR A 247 14.55 -41.33 -38.78
C THR A 247 15.24 -41.96 -40.00
N ILE A 248 14.97 -41.50 -41.22
CA ILE A 248 15.65 -41.96 -42.44
C ILE A 248 17.13 -41.59 -42.42
N LEU A 249 17.45 -40.32 -42.15
CA LEU A 249 18.82 -39.82 -42.11
C LEU A 249 19.62 -40.50 -41.01
N LYS A 250 19.04 -40.65 -39.81
CA LYS A 250 19.66 -41.38 -38.70
C LYS A 250 19.99 -42.82 -39.08
N LYS A 251 19.04 -43.53 -39.69
CA LYS A 251 19.25 -44.93 -40.11
C LYS A 251 20.31 -45.03 -41.20
N ALA A 252 20.21 -44.20 -42.25
CA ALA A 252 21.18 -44.19 -43.36
C ALA A 252 22.59 -43.84 -42.88
N LEU A 253 22.71 -42.86 -41.98
CA LEU A 253 23.99 -42.47 -41.38
C LEU A 253 24.58 -43.60 -40.53
N MET A 254 23.76 -44.27 -39.69
CA MET A 254 24.21 -45.41 -38.89
C MET A 254 24.66 -46.58 -39.77
N ASP A 255 23.88 -46.93 -40.79
CA ASP A 255 24.22 -48.01 -41.73
C ASP A 255 25.52 -47.70 -42.49
N TRP A 256 25.78 -46.43 -42.83
CA TRP A 256 27.02 -45.99 -43.46
C TRP A 256 28.22 -46.09 -42.50
N ILE A 257 28.07 -45.62 -41.25
CA ILE A 257 29.14 -45.66 -40.23
C ILE A 257 29.52 -47.11 -39.87
N VAL A 258 28.56 -48.02 -39.74
CA VAL A 258 28.84 -49.41 -39.32
C VAL A 258 29.47 -50.24 -40.44
N ARG A 259 29.32 -49.83 -41.71
CA ARG A 259 29.91 -50.51 -42.87
C ARG A 259 31.35 -50.09 -43.17
N PHE A 260 31.87 -49.07 -42.49
CA PHE A 260 33.25 -48.59 -42.57
C PHE A 260 34.04 -49.02 -41.34
#